data_AF-A0A7X7DN77-F1
#
_entry.id   AF-A0A7X7DN77-F1
#
_cell.length_a   1.000
_cell.length_b   1.000
_cell.length_c   1.000
_cell.angle_alpha   90.00
_cell.angle_beta   90.00
_cell.angle_gamma   90.00
#
_symmetry.space_group_name_H-M   'P 1'
#
loop_
_entity.id
_entity.type
_entity.pdbx_description
1 polymer ?
#
loop_
_entity_poly.entity_id
_entity_poly.type
_entity_poly.pdbx_seq_one_letter_code
_entity_poly.pdbx_strand_id
1 'polypeptide(L)'
;MKLIGPHVSTTGGVFNAPLNAKALGATAFGMFSKNQRRWESPPYDQSTIDQFKKNLADAGYSSSCVLTHDSYLINIGNPDPAAQKKSLDACIDELNR
;
A
#
# COMPACT_ATOMS: atom_id res chain seq x y z
N MET A 1 15.70 17.13 -4.21
CA MET A 1 16.26 15.89 -3.61
C MET A 1 15.74 14.71 -4.43
N LYS A 2 16.54 13.66 -4.66
CA LYS A 2 16.05 12.45 -5.36
C LYS A 2 15.30 11.54 -4.39
N LEU A 3 14.15 11.03 -4.81
CA LEU A 3 13.36 10.04 -4.09
C LEU A 3 13.79 8.65 -4.52
N ILE A 4 14.39 7.89 -3.62
CA ILE A 4 14.97 6.57 -3.89
C ILE A 4 14.67 5.66 -2.70
N GLY A 5 14.13 4.49 -3.00
CA GLY A 5 14.11 3.38 -2.07
C GLY A 5 13.32 2.17 -2.58
N PRO A 6 13.26 1.12 -1.76
CA PRO A 6 12.76 -0.18 -2.19
C PRO A 6 11.23 -0.30 -2.04
N HIS A 7 10.68 -1.35 -2.61
CA HIS A 7 9.38 -1.86 -2.18
C HIS A 7 9.56 -2.63 -0.86
N VAL A 8 9.01 -2.12 0.24
CA VAL A 8 9.19 -2.68 1.59
C VAL A 8 8.03 -3.58 2.01
N SER A 9 8.28 -4.42 3.01
CA SER A 9 7.29 -5.32 3.60
C SER A 9 6.31 -4.57 4.49
N THR A 10 5.04 -4.96 4.44
CA THR A 10 3.95 -4.55 5.33
C THR A 10 3.54 -5.68 6.30
N THR A 11 4.39 -6.69 6.45
CA THR A 11 4.13 -7.83 7.34
C THR A 11 3.94 -7.33 8.78
N GLY A 12 2.91 -7.84 9.45
CA GLY A 12 2.52 -7.40 10.79
C GLY A 12 1.73 -6.08 10.85
N GLY A 13 1.49 -5.43 9.70
CA GLY A 13 0.69 -4.21 9.60
C GLY A 13 1.29 -3.20 8.62
N VAL A 14 0.43 -2.47 7.90
CA VAL A 14 0.87 -1.42 6.95
C VAL A 14 1.67 -0.31 7.62
N PHE A 15 1.38 -0.03 8.90
CA PHE A 15 2.13 0.91 9.73
C PHE A 15 3.62 0.55 9.89
N ASN A 16 4.06 -0.67 9.57
CA ASN A 16 5.47 -1.04 9.61
C ASN A 16 6.26 -0.57 8.37
N ALA A 17 5.60 -0.28 7.25
CA ALA A 17 6.30 0.10 6.01
C ALA A 17 7.19 1.35 6.17
N PRO A 18 6.75 2.47 6.79
CA PRO A 18 7.60 3.63 7.02
C PRO A 18 8.84 3.29 7.86
N LEU A 19 8.70 2.45 8.89
CA LEU A 19 9.81 2.03 9.75
C LEU A 19 10.83 1.18 8.99
N ASN A 20 10.34 0.23 8.18
CA ASN A 20 11.17 -0.62 7.33
C ASN A 20 11.94 0.21 6.29
N ALA A 21 11.30 1.21 5.67
CA ALA A 21 11.97 2.11 4.74
C ALA A 21 13.05 2.96 5.43
N LYS A 22 12.74 3.48 6.63
CA LYS A 22 13.66 4.28 7.44
C LYS A 22 14.91 3.50 7.83
N ALA A 23 14.75 2.25 8.25
CA ALA A 23 15.86 1.37 8.62
C ALA A 23 16.86 1.14 7.48
N LEU A 24 16.41 1.28 6.22
CA LEU A 24 17.23 1.15 5.02
C LEU A 24 17.82 2.48 4.54
N GLY A 25 17.58 3.59 5.24
CA GLY A 25 18.03 4.92 4.83
C GLY A 25 17.35 5.44 3.56
N ALA A 26 16.18 4.90 3.21
CA ALA A 26 15.46 5.27 2.01
C ALA A 26 14.90 6.70 2.08
N THR A 27 14.81 7.40 0.95
CA THR A 27 14.15 8.72 0.85
C THR A 27 12.73 8.63 0.28
N ALA A 28 12.34 7.47 -0.25
CA ALA A 28 10.99 7.10 -0.65
C ALA A 28 10.83 5.58 -0.60
N PHE A 29 9.61 5.05 -0.63
CA PHE A 29 9.40 3.59 -0.65
C PHE A 29 8.10 3.19 -1.36
N GLY A 30 8.09 1.96 -1.85
CA GLY A 30 6.89 1.28 -2.34
C GLY A 30 6.30 0.33 -1.30
N MET A 31 5.00 0.07 -1.37
CA MET A 31 4.34 -0.94 -0.52
C MET A 31 3.04 -1.45 -1.14
N PHE A 32 2.57 -2.64 -0.72
CA PHE A 32 1.19 -3.06 -1.00
C PHE A 32 0.23 -2.42 0.01
N SER A 33 -0.95 -1.98 -0.44
CA SER A 33 -1.97 -1.41 0.44
C SER A 33 -2.73 -2.47 1.24
N LYS A 34 -2.72 -3.73 0.80
CA LYS A 34 -3.30 -4.92 1.48
C LYS A 34 -2.59 -6.21 1.05
N ASN A 35 -3.12 -7.37 1.46
CA ASN A 35 -2.62 -8.66 1.02
C ASN A 35 -2.93 -8.92 -0.46
N GLN A 36 -1.91 -8.89 -1.30
CA GLN A 36 -1.97 -9.06 -2.76
C GLN A 36 -2.39 -10.45 -3.24
N ARG A 37 -2.55 -11.43 -2.33
CA ARG A 37 -3.05 -12.79 -2.64
C ARG A 37 -4.55 -12.94 -2.44
N ARG A 38 -5.24 -11.91 -1.94
CA ARG A 38 -6.67 -11.92 -1.64
C ARG A 38 -7.39 -10.81 -2.40
N TRP A 39 -8.63 -11.08 -2.81
CA TRP A 39 -9.48 -10.08 -3.45
C TRP A 39 -10.00 -9.07 -2.42
N GLU A 40 -10.42 -9.57 -1.27
CA GLU A 40 -11.02 -8.79 -0.20
C GLU A 40 -10.11 -8.77 1.03
N SER A 41 -10.12 -7.65 1.74
CA SER A 41 -9.48 -7.50 3.04
C SER A 41 -10.32 -6.55 3.89
N PRO A 42 -10.37 -6.75 5.21
CA PRO A 42 -11.09 -5.83 6.09
C PRO A 42 -10.63 -4.38 5.88
N PRO A 43 -11.51 -3.38 6.07
CA PRO A 43 -11.12 -1.99 6.17
C PRO A 43 -10.08 -1.80 7.27
N TYR A 44 -9.21 -0.80 7.10
CA TYR A 44 -8.34 -0.39 8.21
C TYR A 44 -9.16 0.30 9.28
N ASP A 45 -8.90 -0.06 10.54
CA ASP A 45 -9.44 0.66 11.67
C ASP A 45 -8.67 1.98 11.88
N GLN A 46 -9.27 2.89 12.64
CA GLN A 46 -8.67 4.19 12.89
C GLN A 46 -7.28 4.06 13.55
N SER A 47 -7.09 3.03 14.40
CA SER A 47 -5.82 2.79 15.09
C SER A 47 -4.68 2.47 14.11
N THR A 48 -4.94 1.64 13.09
CA THR A 48 -3.97 1.32 12.02
C THR A 48 -3.62 2.55 11.20
N ILE A 49 -4.62 3.35 10.83
CA ILE A 49 -4.45 4.58 10.05
C ILE A 49 -3.59 5.60 10.83
N ASP A 50 -3.91 5.82 12.09
CA ASP A 50 -3.20 6.76 12.95
C ASP A 50 -1.76 6.30 13.19
N GLN A 51 -1.53 5.01 13.38
CA GLN A 51 -0.20 4.45 13.55
C GLN A 51 0.64 4.57 12.27
N PHE A 52 0.06 4.35 11.08
CA PHE A 52 0.75 4.55 9.82
C PHE A 52 1.15 6.02 9.61
N LYS A 53 0.22 6.96 9.86
CA LYS A 53 0.48 8.41 9.79
C LYS A 53 1.56 8.84 10.78
N LYS A 54 1.51 8.34 12.02
CA LYS A 54 2.54 8.60 13.03
C LYS A 54 3.90 8.10 12.57
N ASN A 55 3.98 6.86 12.07
CA ASN A 55 5.25 6.28 11.62
C ASN A 55 5.81 6.97 10.38
N LEU A 56 4.97 7.50 9.48
CA LEU A 56 5.40 8.37 8.38
C LEU A 56 6.07 9.65 8.92
N ALA A 57 5.40 10.35 9.84
CA ALA A 57 5.90 11.59 10.42
C ALA A 57 7.21 11.36 11.19
N ASP A 58 7.26 10.34 12.05
CA ASP A 58 8.44 10.00 12.86
C ASP A 58 9.63 9.56 11.97
N ALA A 59 9.36 8.91 10.82
CA ALA A 59 10.39 8.53 9.85
C ALA A 59 10.85 9.67 8.93
N GLY A 60 10.07 10.76 8.84
CA GLY A 60 10.34 11.91 7.98
C GLY A 60 9.84 11.77 6.55
N TYR A 61 8.78 10.99 6.31
CA TYR A 61 8.15 10.82 5.00
C TYR A 61 6.85 11.62 4.89
N SER A 62 6.70 12.34 3.78
CA SER A 62 5.40 12.83 3.31
C SER A 62 4.73 11.79 2.41
N SER A 63 3.44 11.96 2.12
CA SER A 63 2.71 11.11 1.18
C SER A 63 3.35 11.06 -0.22
N SER A 64 4.01 12.14 -0.65
CA SER A 64 4.74 12.19 -1.93
C SER A 64 5.97 11.27 -2.01
N CYS A 65 6.39 10.68 -0.88
CA CYS A 65 7.49 9.72 -0.80
C CYS A 65 7.02 8.26 -0.79
N VAL A 66 5.71 8.02 -0.87
CA VAL A 66 5.11 6.69 -0.77
C VAL A 66 4.45 6.32 -2.09
N LEU A 67 4.76 5.14 -2.61
CA LEU A 67 4.11 4.59 -3.79
C LEU A 67 3.38 3.29 -3.42
N THR A 68 2.06 3.33 -3.38
CA THR A 68 1.27 2.10 -3.22
C THR A 68 1.24 1.32 -4.54
N HIS A 69 1.51 0.03 -4.44
CA HIS A 69 1.39 -0.90 -5.55
C HIS A 69 0.14 -1.74 -5.35
N ASP A 70 -0.65 -1.87 -6.41
CA ASP A 70 -1.87 -2.66 -6.41
C ASP A 70 -1.57 -4.17 -6.44
N SER A 71 -2.57 -4.99 -6.14
CA SER A 71 -2.52 -6.44 -6.25
C SER A 71 -2.30 -6.92 -7.69
N TYR A 72 -1.41 -7.91 -7.86
CA TYR A 72 -1.19 -8.55 -9.15
C TYR A 72 -2.37 -9.41 -9.63
N LEU A 73 -3.41 -9.59 -8.81
CA LEU A 73 -4.66 -10.26 -9.21
C LEU A 73 -5.54 -9.37 -10.09
N ILE A 74 -5.38 -8.05 -10.01
CA ILE A 74 -6.24 -7.10 -10.70
C ILE A 74 -5.87 -7.03 -12.18
N ASN A 75 -6.88 -7.27 -13.01
CA ASN A 75 -6.82 -7.08 -14.45
C ASN A 75 -8.06 -6.31 -14.92
N ILE A 76 -7.98 -4.98 -14.93
CA ILE A 76 -9.10 -4.10 -15.38
C ILE A 76 -9.35 -4.24 -16.88
N GLY A 77 -8.38 -4.77 -17.64
CA GLY A 77 -8.50 -5.09 -19.06
C GLY A 77 -8.96 -6.51 -19.35
N ASN A 78 -9.48 -7.25 -18.35
CA ASN A 78 -9.92 -8.63 -18.56
C ASN A 78 -11.09 -8.70 -19.56
N PRO A 79 -11.06 -9.58 -20.57
CA PRO A 79 -12.15 -9.72 -21.54
C PRO A 79 -13.41 -10.38 -20.95
N ASP A 80 -13.31 -11.11 -19.84
CA ASP A 80 -14.46 -11.66 -19.13
C ASP A 80 -15.14 -10.56 -18.28
N PRO A 81 -16.42 -10.23 -18.51
CA PRO A 81 -17.08 -9.12 -17.81
C PRO A 81 -17.14 -9.30 -16.28
N ALA A 82 -17.28 -10.54 -15.79
CA ALA A 82 -17.33 -10.81 -14.35
C ALA A 82 -15.96 -10.60 -13.70
N ALA A 83 -14.89 -11.11 -14.32
CA ALA A 83 -13.52 -10.91 -13.86
C ALA A 83 -13.06 -9.45 -13.98
N GLN A 84 -13.50 -8.73 -15.03
CA GLN A 84 -13.27 -7.29 -15.17
C GLN A 84 -13.93 -6.52 -14.03
N LYS A 85 -15.22 -6.77 -13.77
CA LYS A 85 -15.95 -6.12 -12.68
C LYS A 85 -15.26 -6.38 -11.33
N LYS A 86 -14.87 -7.63 -11.06
CA LYS A 86 -14.15 -8.01 -9.84
C LYS A 86 -12.83 -7.26 -9.68
N SER A 87 -12.09 -7.09 -10.77
CA SER A 87 -10.82 -6.34 -10.78
C SER A 87 -11.04 -4.85 -10.55
N LEU A 88 -12.09 -4.28 -11.14
CA LEU A 88 -12.45 -2.88 -10.95
C LEU A 88 -12.88 -2.60 -9.49
N ASP A 89 -13.76 -3.44 -8.94
CA ASP A 89 -14.20 -3.34 -7.55
C ASP A 89 -13.01 -3.42 -6.58
N ALA A 90 -12.07 -4.34 -6.84
CA ALA A 90 -10.86 -4.50 -6.02
C ALA A 90 -9.88 -3.33 -6.15
N CYS A 91 -9.74 -2.74 -7.35
CA CYS A 91 -8.92 -1.54 -7.57
C CYS A 91 -9.52 -0.33 -6.86
N ILE A 92 -10.85 -0.17 -6.89
CA ILE A 92 -11.55 0.89 -6.13
C ILE A 92 -11.36 0.70 -4.62
N ASP A 93 -11.40 -0.53 -4.10
CA ASP A 93 -11.06 -0.82 -2.70
C ASP A 93 -9.63 -0.37 -2.36
N GLU A 94 -8.63 -0.68 -3.20
CA GLU A 94 -7.24 -0.26 -2.98
C GLU A 94 -7.07 1.27 -2.97
N LEU A 95 -7.86 2.00 -3.78
CA LEU A 95 -7.84 3.48 -3.79
C LEU A 95 -8.43 4.13 -2.53
N ASN A 96 -9.33 3.43 -1.82
CA ASN A 96 -10.02 3.96 -0.64
C ASN A 96 -9.32 3.62 0.69
N ARG A 97 -8.20 2.90 0.66
CA ARG A 97 -7.49 2.41 1.86
C ARG A 97 -6.65 3.46 2.57
#